data_AF-A0AA48KCT9-F1
#
_entry.id   AF-A0AA48KCT9-F1
#
_cell.length_a   1.000
_cell.length_b   1.000
_cell.length_c   1.000
_cell.angle_alpha   90.00
_cell.angle_beta   90.00
_cell.angle_gamma   90.00
#
_symmetry.space_group_name_H-M   'P 1'
#
loop_
_entity.id
_entity.type
_entity.pdbx_description
1 polymer ?
#
loop_
_entity_poly.entity_id
_entity_poly.type
_entity_poly.pdbx_seq_one_letter_code
_entity_poly.pdbx_strand_id
1 'polypeptide(L)'
;MAEGRRGRQIQKQRELLDRTLAALETGGPTDVRSFADLDAILFHDHADLVRGLAEVLDRSGLVDAFQALARHLEEDSGLWLRRLERLEADPALRARRAERDRDYLEVLGAHFRRWGAADPQGQRVSDLEATLALAAQRGAERLWVQGRGRPVLPVLVDEALAVLWPALYAHARRHRP
;
A
#
# COMPACT_ATOMS: atom_id res chain seq x y z
N MET A 1 28.64 2.84 -2.79
CA MET A 1 28.28 3.55 -4.04
C MET A 1 26.79 3.48 -4.42
N ALA A 2 25.98 2.57 -3.86
CA ALA A 2 24.54 2.47 -4.17
C ALA A 2 23.69 3.57 -3.51
N GLU A 3 24.06 4.01 -2.30
CA GLU A 3 23.33 4.98 -1.48
C GLU A 3 23.20 6.37 -2.15
N GLY A 4 24.25 6.82 -2.84
CA GLY A 4 24.23 8.08 -3.60
C GLY A 4 23.37 8.04 -4.86
N ARG A 5 23.04 6.86 -5.41
CA ARG A 5 22.12 6.75 -6.56
C ARG A 5 20.66 6.80 -6.11
N ARG A 6 20.31 6.13 -5.01
CA ARG A 6 18.96 6.14 -4.43
C ARG A 6 18.57 7.55 -3.97
N GLY A 7 19.45 8.25 -3.26
CA GLY A 7 19.18 9.64 -2.83
C GLY A 7 18.94 10.62 -4.00
N ARG A 8 19.71 10.50 -5.08
CA ARG A 8 19.50 11.31 -6.30
C ARG A 8 18.19 10.99 -7.02
N GLN A 9 17.76 9.73 -7.01
CA GLN A 9 16.50 9.30 -7.61
C GLN A 9 15.30 9.84 -6.82
N ILE A 10 15.32 9.74 -5.49
CA ILE A 10 14.29 10.28 -4.61
C ILE A 10 14.17 11.80 -4.77
N GLN A 11 15.30 12.50 -4.81
CA GLN A 11 15.31 13.96 -5.01
C GLN A 11 14.66 14.35 -6.34
N LYS A 12 15.03 13.68 -7.44
CA LYS A 12 14.40 13.89 -8.76
C LYS A 12 12.90 13.62 -8.74
N GLN A 13 12.46 12.61 -7.99
CA GLN A 13 11.04 12.29 -7.87
C GLN A 13 10.27 13.32 -7.07
N ARG A 14 10.85 13.83 -5.98
CA ARG A 14 10.25 14.94 -5.23
C ARG A 14 10.11 16.17 -6.11
N GLU A 15 11.16 16.54 -6.84
CA GLU A 15 11.11 17.68 -7.77
C GLU A 15 10.08 17.49 -8.89
N LEU A 16 9.95 16.29 -9.43
CA LEU A 16 8.94 15.98 -10.44
C LEU A 16 7.52 16.01 -9.86
N LEU A 17 7.31 15.43 -8.67
CA LEU A 17 6.03 15.46 -7.97
C LEU A 17 5.62 16.89 -7.64
N ASP A 18 6.53 17.70 -7.11
CA ASP A 18 6.24 19.10 -6.73
C ASP A 18 5.88 19.95 -7.94
N ARG A 19 6.62 19.83 -9.05
CA ARG A 19 6.28 20.52 -10.31
C ARG A 19 4.92 20.09 -10.84
N THR A 20 4.60 18.80 -10.73
CA THR A 20 3.32 18.25 -11.17
C THR A 20 2.15 18.76 -10.33
N LEU A 21 2.29 18.72 -8.99
CA LEU A 21 1.26 19.19 -8.06
C LEU A 21 1.00 20.69 -8.24
N ALA A 22 2.04 21.52 -8.33
CA ALA A 22 1.91 22.97 -8.50
C ALA A 22 1.21 23.36 -9.82
N ALA A 23 1.50 22.65 -10.91
CA ALA A 23 0.84 22.88 -12.19
C ALA A 23 -0.65 22.49 -12.16
N LEU A 24 -1.00 21.38 -11.50
CA LEU A 24 -2.39 20.96 -11.33
C LEU A 24 -3.22 21.94 -10.49
N GLU A 25 -2.64 22.53 -9.44
CA GLU A 25 -3.31 23.51 -8.57
C GLU A 25 -3.59 24.84 -9.25
N THR A 26 -2.70 25.27 -10.16
CA THR A 26 -2.79 26.56 -10.84
C THR A 26 -3.50 26.48 -12.20
N GLY A 27 -3.93 25.29 -12.62
CA GLY A 27 -4.43 25.04 -13.98
C GLY A 27 -3.37 25.31 -15.06
N GLY A 28 -2.09 25.34 -14.67
CA GLY A 28 -0.96 25.60 -15.55
C GLY A 28 -0.55 24.38 -16.36
N PRO A 29 0.24 24.55 -17.43
CA PRO A 29 0.74 23.44 -18.23
C PRO A 29 1.64 22.53 -17.37
N THR A 30 1.28 21.25 -17.26
CA THR A 30 2.11 20.23 -16.64
C THR A 30 3.15 19.70 -17.65
N ASP A 31 4.39 19.44 -17.20
CA ASP A 31 5.39 18.65 -17.96
C ASP A 31 4.92 17.19 -18.16
N VAL A 32 3.93 16.78 -17.35
CA VAL A 32 3.14 15.55 -17.46
C VAL A 32 2.23 15.71 -18.67
N ARG A 33 2.55 15.03 -19.77
CA ARG A 33 1.86 15.17 -21.05
C ARG A 33 0.55 14.38 -21.09
N SER A 34 0.34 13.48 -20.12
CA SER A 34 -0.83 12.60 -20.06
C SER A 34 -1.12 12.09 -18.64
N PHE A 35 -2.34 11.60 -18.42
CA PHE A 35 -2.71 10.89 -17.20
C PHE A 35 -1.83 9.64 -16.93
N ALA A 36 -1.23 9.07 -17.98
CA ALA A 36 -0.30 7.94 -17.88
C ALA A 36 1.03 8.33 -17.22
N ASP A 37 1.50 9.56 -17.46
CA ASP A 37 2.71 10.10 -16.83
C ASP A 37 2.48 10.33 -15.32
N LEU A 38 1.25 10.66 -14.92
CA LEU A 38 0.87 10.80 -13.51
C LEU A 38 0.82 9.44 -12.79
N ASP A 39 0.28 8.41 -13.46
CA ASP A 39 0.27 7.01 -12.97
C ASP A 39 1.71 6.53 -12.72
N ALA A 40 2.62 6.84 -13.65
CA ALA A 40 4.05 6.51 -13.54
C ALA A 40 4.79 7.27 -12.42
N ILE A 41 4.27 8.39 -11.92
CA ILE A 41 4.85 9.14 -10.80
C ILE A 41 4.29 8.65 -9.46
N LEU A 42 2.97 8.44 -9.38
CA LEU A 42 2.28 8.08 -8.14
C LEU A 42 2.46 6.60 -7.78
N PHE A 43 2.55 5.72 -8.78
CA PHE A 43 2.60 4.27 -8.60
C PHE A 43 3.90 3.64 -9.12
N HIS A 44 4.97 4.42 -9.24
CA HIS A 44 6.21 3.95 -9.86
C HIS A 44 6.84 2.73 -9.16
N ASP A 45 6.68 2.64 -7.84
CA ASP A 45 7.18 1.54 -7.01
C ASP A 45 6.21 0.35 -6.96
N HIS A 46 5.03 0.45 -7.57
CA HIS A 46 3.91 -0.47 -7.26
C HIS A 46 4.28 -1.94 -7.44
N ALA A 47 4.92 -2.30 -8.56
CA ALA A 47 5.34 -3.68 -8.81
C ALA A 47 6.38 -4.16 -7.78
N ASP A 48 7.29 -3.29 -7.36
CA ASP A 48 8.32 -3.59 -6.37
C ASP A 48 7.71 -3.77 -4.98
N LEU A 49 6.72 -2.93 -4.62
CA LEU A 49 5.99 -3.03 -3.36
C LEU A 49 5.17 -4.32 -3.27
N VAL A 50 4.43 -4.68 -4.34
CA VAL A 50 3.65 -5.92 -4.39
C VAL A 50 4.56 -7.14 -4.29
N ARG A 51 5.69 -7.14 -5.02
CA ARG A 51 6.69 -8.20 -4.94
C ARG A 51 7.30 -8.30 -3.55
N GLY A 52 7.75 -7.18 -2.98
CA GLY A 52 8.33 -7.15 -1.64
C GLY A 52 7.35 -7.62 -0.56
N LEU A 53 6.07 -7.25 -0.69
CA LEU A 53 5.02 -7.77 0.18
C LEU A 53 4.91 -9.29 0.05
N ALA A 54 4.79 -9.83 -1.17
CA ALA A 54 4.68 -11.27 -1.40
C ALA A 54 5.87 -12.04 -0.82
N GLU A 55 7.10 -11.54 -1.03
CA GLU A 55 8.33 -12.15 -0.52
C GLU A 55 8.38 -12.22 1.02
N VAL A 56 7.96 -11.15 1.71
CA VAL A 56 7.90 -11.15 3.18
C VAL A 56 6.73 -12.00 3.67
N LEU A 57 5.60 -11.97 2.97
CA LEU A 57 4.40 -12.74 3.31
C LEU A 57 4.67 -14.24 3.28
N ASP A 58 5.44 -14.72 2.29
CA ASP A 58 5.84 -16.12 2.18
C ASP A 58 6.85 -16.54 3.26
N ARG A 59 7.74 -15.63 3.66
CA ARG A 59 8.84 -15.92 4.60
C ARG A 59 8.44 -15.78 6.06
N SER A 60 7.60 -14.81 6.38
CA SER A 60 7.38 -14.32 7.75
C SER A 60 5.90 -14.14 8.09
N GLY A 61 5.00 -14.13 7.10
CA GLY A 61 3.57 -14.01 7.30
C GLY A 61 3.05 -12.57 7.29
N LEU A 62 1.75 -12.43 7.59
CA LEU A 62 0.96 -11.23 7.31
C LEU A 62 1.44 -9.98 8.03
N VAL A 63 1.65 -10.08 9.34
CA VAL A 63 2.01 -8.93 10.19
C VAL A 63 3.37 -8.38 9.75
N ASP A 64 4.37 -9.25 9.62
CA ASP A 64 5.71 -8.84 9.19
C ASP A 64 5.71 -8.26 7.76
N ALA A 65 4.87 -8.78 6.86
CA ALA A 65 4.74 -8.25 5.51
C ALA A 65 4.20 -6.82 5.48
N PHE A 66 3.12 -6.55 6.21
CA PHE A 66 2.57 -5.21 6.32
C PHE A 66 3.47 -4.26 7.10
N GLN A 67 4.17 -4.74 8.13
CA GLN A 67 5.20 -3.96 8.84
C GLN A 67 6.37 -3.59 7.92
N ALA A 68 6.84 -4.52 7.10
CA ALA A 68 7.92 -4.25 6.14
C ALA A 68 7.48 -3.23 5.08
N LEU A 69 6.27 -3.36 4.55
CA LEU A 69 5.68 -2.38 3.65
C LEU A 69 5.59 -1.00 4.33
N ALA A 70 5.04 -0.93 5.54
CA ALA A 70 4.89 0.33 6.28
C ALA A 70 6.24 1.02 6.51
N ARG A 71 7.28 0.27 6.89
CA ARG A 71 8.64 0.81 7.07
C ARG A 71 9.22 1.32 5.76
N HIS A 72 9.02 0.59 4.66
CA HIS A 72 9.46 1.05 3.35
C HIS A 72 8.83 2.39 2.96
N LEU A 73 7.53 2.57 3.23
CA LEU A 73 6.85 3.85 2.99
C LEU A 73 7.36 4.96 3.93
N GLU A 74 7.73 4.60 5.15
CA GLU A 74 8.29 5.53 6.15
C GLU A 74 9.70 6.03 5.79
N GLU A 75 10.55 5.18 5.19
CA GLU A 75 11.92 5.54 4.76
C GLU A 75 11.94 6.85 3.95
N ASP A 76 10.94 7.05 3.10
CA ASP A 76 10.73 8.25 2.31
C ASP A 76 9.40 8.95 2.62
N SER A 77 9.07 9.05 3.91
CA SER A 77 7.78 9.55 4.41
C SER A 77 7.30 10.85 3.77
N GLY A 78 8.17 11.84 3.57
CA GLY A 78 7.79 13.11 2.93
C GLY A 78 7.29 12.96 1.49
N LEU A 79 7.85 12.02 0.72
CA LEU A 79 7.40 11.71 -0.64
C LEU A 79 6.06 10.95 -0.60
N TRP A 80 5.96 9.95 0.26
CA TRP A 80 4.76 9.11 0.38
C TRP A 80 3.56 9.85 0.93
N LEU A 81 3.73 10.72 1.92
CA LEU A 81 2.65 11.56 2.45
C LEU A 81 2.06 12.44 1.34
N ARG A 82 2.90 13.12 0.55
CA ARG A 82 2.43 13.95 -0.58
C ARG A 82 1.70 13.12 -1.65
N ARG A 83 2.21 11.93 -1.99
CA ARG A 83 1.53 11.01 -2.92
C ARG A 83 0.16 10.63 -2.39
N LEU A 84 0.08 10.17 -1.14
CA LEU A 84 -1.17 9.72 -0.52
C LEU A 84 -2.17 10.88 -0.34
N GLU A 85 -1.72 12.06 0.08
CA GLU A 85 -2.55 13.28 0.13
C GLU A 85 -3.20 13.57 -1.22
N ARG A 86 -2.41 13.54 -2.30
CA ARG A 86 -2.94 13.75 -3.65
C ARG A 86 -3.90 12.66 -4.07
N LEU A 87 -3.58 11.40 -3.78
CA LEU A 87 -4.46 10.26 -4.08
C LEU A 87 -5.80 10.40 -3.37
N GLU A 88 -5.83 10.79 -2.09
CA GLU A 88 -7.08 10.94 -1.32
C GLU A 88 -7.93 12.12 -1.78
N ALA A 89 -7.29 13.22 -2.22
CA ALA A 89 -7.99 14.44 -2.66
C ALA A 89 -8.71 14.30 -4.02
N ASP A 90 -8.27 13.37 -4.88
CA ASP A 90 -8.76 13.25 -6.26
C ASP A 90 -9.53 11.94 -6.48
N PRO A 91 -10.86 11.97 -6.74
CA PRO A 91 -11.67 10.77 -6.95
C PRO A 91 -11.17 9.87 -8.09
N ALA A 92 -10.65 10.43 -9.18
CA ALA A 92 -10.15 9.65 -10.30
C ALA A 92 -8.88 8.88 -9.90
N LEU A 93 -8.02 9.48 -9.10
CA LEU A 93 -6.83 8.83 -8.57
C LEU A 93 -7.14 7.79 -7.50
N ARG A 94 -8.17 8.01 -6.67
CA ARG A 94 -8.69 6.97 -5.77
C ARG A 94 -9.19 5.75 -6.53
N ALA A 95 -9.97 5.96 -7.59
CA ALA A 95 -10.43 4.87 -8.44
C ALA A 95 -9.24 4.10 -9.04
N ARG A 96 -8.23 4.83 -9.52
CA ARG A 96 -7.02 4.23 -10.10
C ARG A 96 -6.21 3.42 -9.08
N ARG A 97 -6.03 3.93 -7.86
CA ARG A 97 -5.42 3.17 -6.76
C ARG A 97 -6.20 1.90 -6.46
N ALA A 98 -7.53 1.95 -6.44
CA ALA A 98 -8.37 0.76 -6.22
C ALA A 98 -8.21 -0.29 -7.34
N GLU A 99 -7.91 0.11 -8.57
CA GLU A 99 -7.56 -0.84 -9.64
C GLU A 99 -6.23 -1.54 -9.35
N ARG A 100 -5.24 -0.80 -8.85
CA ARG A 100 -3.92 -1.33 -8.46
C ARG A 100 -3.96 -2.17 -7.19
N ASP A 101 -4.89 -1.88 -6.29
CA ASP A 101 -5.14 -2.66 -5.08
C ASP A 101 -5.50 -4.12 -5.39
N ARG A 102 -5.98 -4.43 -6.61
CA ARG A 102 -6.23 -5.81 -7.04
C ARG A 102 -4.97 -6.68 -7.00
N ASP A 103 -3.81 -6.14 -7.35
CA ASP A 103 -2.54 -6.89 -7.33
C ASP A 103 -2.17 -7.29 -5.89
N TYR A 104 -2.44 -6.40 -4.91
CA TYR A 104 -2.28 -6.71 -3.49
C TYR A 104 -3.30 -7.77 -3.03
N LEU A 105 -4.55 -7.65 -3.46
CA LEU A 105 -5.61 -8.61 -3.13
C LEU A 105 -5.31 -10.01 -3.69
N GLU A 106 -4.72 -10.11 -4.88
CA GLU A 106 -4.30 -11.39 -5.47
C GLU A 106 -3.24 -12.07 -4.60
N VAL A 107 -2.20 -11.33 -4.19
CA VAL A 107 -1.13 -11.83 -3.31
C VAL A 107 -1.69 -12.24 -1.94
N LEU A 108 -2.49 -11.39 -1.33
CA LEU A 108 -3.10 -11.65 -0.01
C LEU A 108 -4.08 -12.83 -0.06
N GLY A 109 -4.94 -12.89 -1.08
CA GLY A 109 -5.88 -14.00 -1.28
C GLY A 109 -5.15 -15.31 -1.48
N ALA A 110 -4.04 -15.31 -2.22
CA ALA A 110 -3.19 -16.49 -2.38
C ALA A 110 -2.55 -16.96 -1.07
N HIS A 111 -2.25 -16.04 -0.16
CA HIS A 111 -1.76 -16.37 1.18
C HIS A 111 -2.87 -16.98 2.05
N PHE A 112 -4.03 -16.32 2.16
CA PHE A 112 -5.14 -16.79 2.99
C PHE A 112 -5.72 -18.13 2.51
N ARG A 113 -5.71 -18.39 1.20
CA ARG A 113 -6.08 -19.70 0.64
C ARG A 113 -5.27 -20.87 1.22
N ARG A 114 -4.03 -20.63 1.67
CA ARG A 114 -3.19 -21.69 2.28
C ARG A 114 -3.63 -22.04 3.71
N TRP A 115 -4.47 -21.21 4.32
CA TRP A 115 -4.98 -21.40 5.69
C TRP A 115 -6.40 -21.97 5.73
N GLY A 116 -7.18 -21.73 4.67
CA GLY A 116 -8.58 -22.14 4.57
C GLY A 116 -8.80 -23.48 3.86
N ALA A 117 -10.06 -23.92 3.83
CA ALA A 117 -10.47 -25.09 3.05
C ALA A 117 -10.40 -24.80 1.54
N ALA A 118 -10.07 -25.81 0.74
CA ALA A 118 -9.96 -25.69 -0.73
C ALA A 118 -11.32 -25.63 -1.47
N ASP A 119 -12.43 -25.50 -0.74
CA ASP A 119 -13.78 -25.44 -1.30
C ASP A 119 -14.21 -23.99 -1.67
N PRO A 120 -15.32 -23.80 -2.41
CA PRO A 120 -15.79 -22.47 -2.79
C PRO A 120 -16.19 -21.55 -1.62
N GLN A 121 -16.45 -22.10 -0.43
CA GLN A 121 -16.71 -21.30 0.76
C GLN A 121 -15.39 -20.80 1.37
N GLY A 122 -14.38 -21.67 1.49
CA GLY A 122 -13.03 -21.30 1.92
C GLY A 122 -12.41 -20.22 1.02
N GLN A 123 -12.59 -20.34 -0.30
CA GLN A 123 -12.16 -19.31 -1.26
C GLN A 123 -12.80 -17.94 -0.96
N ARG A 124 -14.12 -17.88 -0.74
CA ARG A 124 -14.83 -16.64 -0.41
C ARG A 124 -14.36 -16.03 0.91
N VAL A 125 -14.07 -16.87 1.90
CA VAL A 125 -13.53 -16.38 3.18
C VAL A 125 -12.13 -15.81 2.98
N SER A 126 -11.24 -16.48 2.25
CA SER A 126 -9.90 -15.97 1.97
C SER A 126 -9.91 -14.64 1.21
N ASP A 127 -10.83 -14.45 0.27
CA ASP A 127 -10.98 -13.17 -0.46
C ASP A 127 -11.48 -12.05 0.48
N LEU A 128 -12.38 -12.38 1.41
CA LEU A 128 -12.85 -11.44 2.44
C LEU A 128 -11.71 -11.06 3.39
N GLU A 129 -10.90 -12.03 3.85
CA GLU A 129 -9.74 -11.79 4.72
C GLU A 129 -8.71 -10.90 4.04
N ALA A 130 -8.41 -11.16 2.76
CA ALA A 130 -7.54 -10.31 1.94
C ALA A 130 -8.06 -8.88 1.85
N THR A 131 -9.37 -8.72 1.60
CA THR A 131 -10.03 -7.41 1.52
C THR A 131 -9.94 -6.66 2.84
N LEU A 132 -10.21 -7.32 3.96
CA LEU A 132 -10.16 -6.71 5.29
C LEU A 132 -8.74 -6.30 5.67
N ALA A 133 -7.75 -7.15 5.41
CA ALA A 133 -6.35 -6.86 5.69
C ALA A 133 -5.85 -5.66 4.89
N LEU A 134 -6.15 -5.60 3.59
CA LEU A 134 -5.79 -4.44 2.76
C LEU A 134 -6.54 -3.17 3.20
N ALA A 135 -7.83 -3.29 3.57
CA ALA A 135 -8.59 -2.16 4.08
C ALA A 135 -8.01 -1.59 5.38
N ALA A 136 -7.50 -2.42 6.27
CA ALA A 136 -6.79 -2.00 7.48
C ALA A 136 -5.51 -1.22 7.15
N GLN A 137 -4.67 -1.74 6.25
CA GLN A 137 -3.48 -1.04 5.75
C GLN A 137 -3.84 0.33 5.15
N ARG A 138 -4.85 0.38 4.28
CA ARG A 138 -5.31 1.63 3.65
C ARG A 138 -5.90 2.60 4.68
N GLY A 139 -6.55 2.08 5.73
CA GLY A 139 -7.01 2.86 6.88
C GLY A 139 -5.87 3.51 7.65
N ALA A 140 -4.83 2.73 7.96
CA ALA A 140 -3.62 3.24 8.61
C ALA A 140 -2.94 4.33 7.77
N GLU A 141 -2.81 4.14 6.46
CA GLU A 141 -2.26 5.15 5.54
C GLU A 141 -3.08 6.46 5.55
N ARG A 142 -4.42 6.38 5.58
CA ARG A 142 -5.28 7.57 5.70
C ARG A 142 -5.08 8.30 7.02
N LEU A 143 -5.02 7.58 8.14
CA LEU A 143 -4.76 8.16 9.45
C LEU A 143 -3.36 8.80 9.51
N TRP A 144 -2.38 8.17 8.88
CA TRP A 144 -1.01 8.68 8.78
C TRP A 144 -0.96 10.01 8.03
N VAL A 145 -1.66 10.11 6.91
CA VAL A 145 -1.83 11.36 6.16
C VAL A 145 -2.52 12.43 7.00
N GLN A 146 -3.66 12.10 7.62
CA GLN A 146 -4.40 13.04 8.47
C GLN A 146 -3.56 13.57 9.64
N GLY A 147 -2.74 12.68 10.22
CA GLY A 147 -1.79 12.99 11.28
C GLY A 147 -0.47 13.63 10.80
N ARG A 148 -0.35 13.95 9.50
CA ARG A 148 0.87 14.53 8.89
C ARG A 148 2.13 13.73 9.20
N GLY A 149 2.02 12.41 9.12
CA GLY A 149 3.12 11.50 9.38
C GLY A 149 3.20 10.98 10.82
N ARG A 150 2.27 11.36 11.71
CA ARG A 150 2.29 10.98 13.14
C ARG A 150 0.96 10.37 13.60
N PRO A 151 0.98 9.27 14.38
CA PRO A 151 2.12 8.38 14.68
C PRO A 151 2.77 7.80 13.43
N VAL A 152 3.95 7.18 13.55
CA VAL A 152 4.63 6.57 12.40
C VAL A 152 3.78 5.43 11.81
N LEU A 153 3.82 5.26 10.48
CA LEU A 153 2.93 4.32 9.79
C LEU A 153 3.01 2.87 10.31
N PRO A 154 4.19 2.31 10.65
CA PRO A 154 4.26 0.96 11.22
C PRO A 154 3.41 0.77 12.48
N VAL A 155 3.31 1.78 13.35
CA VAL A 155 2.48 1.72 14.56
C VAL A 155 1.00 1.70 14.18
N LEU A 156 0.57 2.57 13.27
CA LEU A 156 -0.83 2.61 12.81
C LEU A 156 -1.26 1.32 12.12
N VAL A 157 -0.35 0.69 11.38
CA VAL A 157 -0.58 -0.60 10.71
C VAL A 157 -0.71 -1.73 11.74
N ASP A 158 0.16 -1.75 12.75
CA ASP A 158 0.07 -2.72 13.85
C ASP A 158 -1.27 -2.62 14.58
N GLU A 159 -1.66 -1.41 14.98
CA GLU A 159 -2.93 -1.13 15.64
C GLU A 159 -4.13 -1.56 14.78
N ALA A 160 -4.10 -1.25 13.48
CA ALA A 160 -5.18 -1.60 12.56
C ALA A 160 -5.30 -3.13 12.38
N LEU A 161 -4.18 -3.85 12.28
CA LEU A 161 -4.18 -5.31 12.16
C LEU A 161 -4.52 -6.00 13.48
N ALA A 162 -4.13 -5.44 14.63
CA ALA A 162 -4.46 -5.98 15.95
C ALA A 162 -5.97 -6.08 16.19
N VAL A 163 -6.75 -5.16 15.61
CA VAL A 163 -8.23 -5.23 15.62
C VAL A 163 -8.75 -6.42 14.82
N LEU A 164 -8.10 -6.79 13.72
CA LEU A 164 -8.52 -7.91 12.85
C LEU A 164 -8.00 -9.27 13.33
N TRP A 165 -6.85 -9.29 14.01
CA TRP A 165 -6.12 -10.51 14.33
C TRP A 165 -6.94 -11.57 15.09
N PRO A 166 -7.78 -11.23 16.09
CA PRO A 166 -8.60 -12.21 16.78
C PRO A 166 -9.54 -12.98 15.84
N ALA A 167 -10.13 -12.29 14.86
CA ALA A 167 -11.05 -12.90 13.90
C ALA A 167 -10.30 -13.78 12.90
N LEU A 168 -9.19 -13.29 12.34
CA LEU A 168 -8.35 -14.03 11.39
C LEU A 168 -7.75 -15.29 12.03
N TYR A 169 -7.26 -15.18 13.27
CA TYR A 169 -6.68 -16.31 14.00
C TYR A 169 -7.72 -17.37 14.36
N ALA A 170 -8.93 -16.96 14.74
CA ALA A 170 -10.02 -17.89 15.02
C ALA A 170 -10.40 -18.70 13.77
N HIS A 171 -10.39 -18.09 12.58
CA HIS A 171 -10.62 -18.78 11.32
C HIS A 171 -9.48 -19.74 10.99
N ALA A 172 -8.23 -19.28 11.01
CA ALA A 172 -7.06 -20.11 10.73
C ALA A 172 -6.97 -21.36 11.63
N ARG A 173 -7.36 -21.26 12.90
CA ARG A 173 -7.39 -22.40 13.84
C ARG A 173 -8.45 -23.45 13.53
N ARG A 174 -9.56 -23.08 12.91
CA ARG A 174 -10.66 -24.01 12.58
C ARG A 174 -10.36 -24.84 11.34
N HIS A 175 -9.47 -24.35 10.48
CA HIS A 175 -9.22 -24.91 9.16
C HIS A 175 -7.76 -25.34 8.93
N ARG A 176 -6.87 -25.14 9.92
CA ARG A 176 -5.56 -25.79 9.93
C ARG A 176 -5.75 -27.32 10.03
N PRO A 177 -5.17 -28.12 9.13
CA PRO A 177 -5.16 -29.58 9.23
C PRO A 177 -4.39 -30.06 10.47
#